data_AF-T1H111-F1
#
_entry.id   AF-T1H111-F1
#
_cell.length_a   1.000
_cell.length_b   1.000
_cell.length_c   1.000
_cell.angle_alpha   90.00
_cell.angle_beta   90.00
_cell.angle_gamma   90.00
#
_symmetry.space_group_name_H-M   'P 1'
#
loop_
_entity.id
_entity.type
_entity.pdbx_description
1 polymer ?
#
loop_
_entity_poly.entity_id
_entity_poly.type
_entity_poly.pdbx_seq_one_letter_code
_entity_poly.pdbx_strand_id
1 'polypeptide(L)'
;MLMDSPLNRTGMLQVYIKTEKNVLIEINPQIRIPRTFKRFAGLMVQLLQKFSVRAGNTPVKLMKVIKNPVTQHLPVGCKKFALTFSSTTVKNCRELVPEDESPIVYVIGAFAHGALNVGYTEGEISISQYPLSAAIVCSKVCSGFEEKWGIQ
;
A
#
# COMPACT_ATOMS: atom_id res chain seq x y z
N MET A 1 -6.29 -4.40 -7.94
CA MET A 1 -5.15 -3.50 -8.25
C MET A 1 -3.92 -4.00 -7.53
N LEU A 2 -3.60 -3.55 -6.30
CA LEU A 2 -2.38 -3.96 -5.57
C LEU A 2 -2.22 -5.49 -5.45
N MET A 3 -3.18 -6.18 -4.83
CA MET A 3 -3.06 -7.63 -4.58
C MET A 3 -3.13 -8.49 -5.85
N ASP A 4 -3.59 -7.91 -6.96
CA ASP A 4 -3.72 -8.61 -8.25
C ASP A 4 -2.55 -8.34 -9.18
N SER A 5 -1.69 -7.39 -8.83
CA SER A 5 -0.60 -6.95 -9.71
C SER A 5 0.48 -8.04 -9.83
N PRO A 6 1.13 -8.16 -10.99
CA PRO A 6 2.34 -8.98 -11.14
C PRO A 6 3.38 -8.71 -10.04
N LEU A 7 3.51 -7.46 -9.61
CA LEU A 7 4.39 -7.07 -8.50
C LEU A 7 4.09 -7.80 -7.18
N ASN A 8 2.81 -8.01 -6.84
CA ASN A 8 2.43 -8.77 -5.66
C ASN A 8 2.70 -10.27 -5.84
N ARG A 9 2.48 -10.81 -7.05
CA ARG A 9 2.68 -12.23 -7.35
C ARG A 9 4.16 -12.64 -7.31
N THR A 10 5.05 -11.72 -7.62
CA THR A 10 6.51 -11.92 -7.52
C THR A 10 7.05 -11.74 -6.10
N GLY A 11 6.19 -11.37 -5.13
CA GLY A 11 6.57 -11.22 -3.72
C GLY A 11 7.29 -9.90 -3.40
N MET A 12 7.31 -8.94 -4.34
CA MET A 12 7.99 -7.65 -4.18
C MET A 12 7.08 -6.52 -3.68
N LEU A 13 5.86 -6.86 -3.25
CA LEU A 13 4.91 -5.90 -2.69
C LEU A 13 4.48 -6.32 -1.28
N GLN A 14 4.59 -5.39 -0.33
CA GLN A 14 4.02 -5.52 1.00
C GLN A 14 3.04 -4.36 1.25
N VAL A 15 1.83 -4.68 1.71
CA VAL A 15 0.76 -3.68 1.90
C VAL A 15 0.43 -3.54 3.38
N TYR A 16 0.34 -2.29 3.82
CA TYR A 16 -0.18 -1.90 5.13
C TYR A 16 -1.38 -0.96 4.95
N ILE A 17 -2.38 -1.12 5.81
CA ILE A 17 -3.53 -0.21 5.88
C ILE A 17 -3.50 0.46 7.24
N LYS A 18 -3.46 1.79 7.26
CA LYS A 18 -3.68 2.59 8.45
C LYS A 18 -5.05 3.23 8.36
N THR A 19 -5.92 2.94 9.32
CA THR A 19 -7.26 3.55 9.37
C THR A 19 -7.22 4.92 10.05
N GLU A 20 -8.27 5.71 9.84
CA GLU A 20 -8.47 7.00 10.52
C GLU A 20 -8.49 6.85 12.05
N LYS A 21 -9.04 5.74 12.56
CA LYS A 21 -9.04 5.39 13.99
C LYS A 21 -7.69 4.83 14.48
N ASN A 22 -6.61 5.11 13.77
CA ASN A 22 -5.24 4.70 14.10
C ASN A 22 -5.05 3.17 14.26
N VAL A 23 -5.85 2.35 13.55
CA VAL A 23 -5.63 0.90 13.52
C VAL A 23 -4.70 0.58 12.37
N LEU A 24 -3.59 -0.09 12.66
CA LEU A 24 -2.63 -0.53 11.65
C LEU A 24 -2.85 -2.02 11.33
N ILE A 25 -2.99 -2.32 10.05
CA ILE A 25 -3.28 -3.64 9.53
C ILE A 25 -2.18 -4.03 8.56
N GLU A 26 -1.60 -5.20 8.76
CA GLU A 26 -0.67 -5.84 7.82
C GLU A 26 -1.43 -6.85 6.97
N ILE A 27 -1.19 -6.80 5.67
CA ILE A 27 -1.80 -7.68 4.67
C ILE A 27 -0.75 -8.66 4.18
N ASN A 28 -1.03 -9.96 4.28
CA ASN A 28 -0.18 -10.98 3.70
C ASN A 28 -0.35 -11.00 2.16
N PRO A 29 0.73 -11.00 1.37
CA PRO A 29 0.67 -11.04 -0.11
C PRO A 29 -0.20 -12.15 -0.69
N GLN A 30 -0.37 -13.27 0.03
CA GLN A 30 -1.16 -14.43 -0.40
C GLN A 30 -2.68 -14.24 -0.24
N ILE A 31 -3.16 -13.17 0.41
CA ILE A 31 -4.60 -13.00 0.60
C ILE A 31 -5.32 -12.70 -0.72
N ARG A 32 -6.40 -13.43 -0.98
CA ARG A 32 -7.35 -13.10 -2.03
C ARG A 32 -8.45 -12.20 -1.47
N ILE A 33 -8.38 -10.91 -1.76
CA ILE A 33 -9.40 -9.95 -1.32
C ILE A 33 -10.73 -10.23 -2.04
N PRO A 34 -11.87 -10.30 -1.31
CA PRO A 34 -13.19 -10.47 -1.92
C PRO A 34 -13.51 -9.35 -2.91
N ARG A 35 -14.03 -9.73 -4.10
CA ARG A 35 -14.36 -8.78 -5.18
C ARG A 35 -15.64 -7.99 -4.96
N THR A 36 -16.54 -8.48 -4.10
CA THR A 36 -17.79 -7.80 -3.79
C THR A 36 -17.65 -7.04 -2.48
N PHE A 37 -18.14 -5.80 -2.47
CA PHE A 37 -18.05 -4.92 -1.31
C PHE A 37 -18.68 -5.56 -0.06
N LYS A 38 -19.85 -6.21 -0.18
CA LYS A 38 -20.52 -6.86 0.95
C LYS A 38 -19.66 -7.92 1.64
N ARG A 39 -18.91 -8.73 0.87
CA ARG A 39 -18.00 -9.74 1.43
C ARG A 39 -16.74 -9.10 2.01
N PHE A 40 -16.20 -8.07 1.34
CA PHE A 40 -15.08 -7.31 1.84
C PHE A 40 -15.40 -6.63 3.19
N ALA A 41 -16.58 -6.02 3.31
CA ALA A 41 -17.05 -5.42 4.56
C ALA A 41 -17.14 -6.45 5.69
N GLY A 42 -17.72 -7.63 5.42
CA GLY A 42 -17.76 -8.73 6.40
C GLY A 42 -16.36 -9.19 6.85
N LEU A 43 -15.41 -9.27 5.91
CA LEU A 43 -14.01 -9.59 6.21
C LEU A 43 -13.36 -8.54 7.12
N MET A 44 -13.58 -7.24 6.85
CA MET A 44 -13.06 -6.15 7.69
C MET A 44 -13.67 -6.17 9.09
N VAL A 45 -14.98 -6.43 9.21
CA VAL A 45 -15.64 -6.60 10.53
C VAL A 45 -15.00 -7.74 11.32
N GLN A 46 -14.82 -8.89 10.68
CA GLN A 46 -14.16 -10.04 11.31
C GLN A 46 -12.73 -9.71 11.74
N LEU A 47 -11.97 -9.00 10.90
CA LEU A 47 -10.61 -8.58 11.21
C LEU A 47 -10.57 -7.66 12.44
N LEU A 48 -11.47 -6.69 12.54
CA LEU A 48 -11.50 -5.75 13.66
C LEU A 48 -11.99 -6.41 14.96
N GLN A 49 -12.89 -7.40 14.89
CA GLN A 49 -13.37 -8.14 16.06
C GLN A 49 -12.35 -9.15 16.59
N LYS A 50 -11.65 -9.87 15.69
CA LYS A 50 -10.73 -10.96 16.06
C LYS A 50 -9.25 -10.57 16.00
N PHE A 51 -8.95 -9.33 15.61
CA PHE A 51 -7.61 -8.78 15.35
C PHE A 51 -6.77 -9.53 14.30
N SER A 52 -7.30 -10.61 13.71
CA SER A 52 -6.65 -11.38 12.67
C SER A 52 -7.64 -12.21 11.86
N VAL A 53 -7.28 -12.45 10.61
CA VAL A 53 -7.96 -13.38 9.72
C VAL A 53 -6.96 -14.45 9.30
N ARG A 54 -7.35 -15.71 9.43
CA ARG A 54 -6.55 -16.88 9.04
C ARG A 54 -7.08 -17.47 7.74
N ALA A 55 -6.21 -18.16 7.01
CA ALA A 55 -6.66 -19.02 5.93
C ALA A 55 -7.57 -20.13 6.46
N GLY A 56 -8.53 -20.58 5.66
CA GLY A 56 -9.48 -21.62 6.11
C GLY A 56 -8.80 -22.95 6.45
N ASN A 57 -7.72 -23.29 5.72
CA ASN A 57 -7.07 -24.60 5.80
C ASN A 57 -5.68 -24.56 6.44
N THR A 58 -5.13 -23.38 6.73
CA THR A 58 -3.78 -23.24 7.29
C THR A 58 -3.77 -22.27 8.47
N PRO A 59 -2.85 -22.44 9.44
CA PRO A 59 -2.74 -21.55 10.59
C PRO A 59 -2.23 -20.14 10.22
N VAL A 60 -1.84 -19.93 8.96
CA VAL A 60 -1.27 -18.69 8.43
C VAL A 60 -2.29 -17.55 8.57
N LYS A 61 -1.84 -16.46 9.18
CA LYS A 61 -2.61 -15.21 9.27
C LYS A 61 -2.45 -14.44 7.96
N LEU A 62 -3.57 -14.24 7.27
CA LEU A 62 -3.65 -13.51 6.00
C LEU A 62 -3.81 -12.01 6.20
N MET A 63 -4.47 -11.61 7.29
CA MET A 63 -4.51 -10.22 7.75
C MET A 63 -4.35 -10.19 9.26
N LYS A 64 -3.62 -9.21 9.78
CA LYS A 64 -3.48 -9.02 11.22
C LYS A 64 -3.43 -7.54 11.56
N VAL A 65 -4.05 -7.19 12.68
CA VAL A 65 -3.86 -5.89 13.32
C VAL A 65 -2.50 -5.92 14.03
N ILE A 66 -1.68 -4.92 13.78
CA ILE A 66 -0.34 -4.77 14.34
C ILE A 66 -0.22 -3.47 15.13
N LYS A 67 0.81 -3.38 15.98
CA LYS A 67 1.05 -2.20 16.82
C LYS A 67 1.59 -1.04 15.98
N ASN A 68 1.17 0.18 16.31
CA ASN A 68 1.77 1.39 15.79
C ASN A 68 3.12 1.67 16.47
N PRO A 69 3.99 2.49 15.84
CA PRO A 69 3.89 3.10 14.50
C PRO A 69 4.27 2.14 13.36
N VAL A 70 3.80 2.43 12.14
CA VAL A 70 4.13 1.62 10.95
C VAL A 70 5.63 1.53 10.68
N THR A 71 6.39 2.56 11.05
CA THR A 71 7.85 2.64 10.87
C THR A 71 8.62 1.51 11.55
N GLN A 72 8.06 0.87 12.59
CA GLN A 72 8.69 -0.29 13.25
C GLN A 72 8.63 -1.57 12.42
N HIS A 73 7.74 -1.63 11.42
CA HIS A 73 7.52 -2.81 10.57
C HIS A 73 8.14 -2.65 9.19
N LEU A 74 8.71 -1.48 8.89
CA LEU A 74 9.35 -1.20 7.61
C LEU A 74 10.82 -1.63 7.64
N PRO A 75 11.41 -2.00 6.49
CA PRO A 75 12.84 -2.29 6.39
C PRO A 75 13.72 -1.11 6.82
N VAL A 76 14.91 -1.41 7.34
CA VAL A 76 15.90 -0.40 7.74
C VAL A 76 16.44 0.32 6.49
N GLY A 77 16.65 1.64 6.58
CA GLY A 77 17.16 2.44 5.46
C GLY A 77 16.14 2.71 4.34
N CYS A 78 14.88 2.32 4.53
CA CYS A 78 13.83 2.52 3.55
C CYS A 78 13.38 3.98 3.44
N LYS A 79 13.45 4.55 2.24
CA LYS A 79 12.94 5.90 1.92
C LYS A 79 11.41 5.90 1.92
N LYS A 80 10.79 6.94 2.46
CA LYS A 80 9.33 7.06 2.59
C LYS A 80 8.82 8.32 1.92
N PHE A 81 7.97 8.18 0.91
CA PHE A 81 7.37 9.31 0.20
C PHE A 81 5.86 9.31 0.32
N ALA A 82 5.28 10.50 0.50
CA ALA A 82 3.85 10.72 0.38
C ALA A 82 3.49 11.00 -1.08
N LEU A 83 2.52 10.26 -1.62
CA LEU A 83 1.95 10.56 -2.93
C LEU A 83 0.78 11.53 -2.76
N THR A 84 0.96 12.75 -3.24
CA THR A 84 -0.03 13.82 -3.15
C THR A 84 -0.08 14.62 -4.43
N PHE A 85 -1.28 15.06 -4.78
CA PHE A 85 -1.52 15.93 -5.92
C PHE A 85 -0.94 17.34 -5.72
N SER A 86 -0.88 17.81 -4.48
CA SER A 86 -0.43 19.18 -4.14
C SER A 86 1.10 19.37 -4.23
N SER A 87 1.87 18.30 -4.48
CA SER A 87 3.32 18.42 -4.65
C SER A 87 3.66 19.13 -5.95
N THR A 88 4.64 20.03 -5.90
CA THR A 88 5.16 20.76 -7.07
C THR A 88 5.94 19.86 -8.02
N THR A 89 6.43 18.72 -7.54
CA THR A 89 7.28 17.81 -8.32
C THR A 89 6.43 16.69 -8.90
N VAL A 90 6.18 16.75 -10.21
CA VAL A 90 5.53 15.66 -10.96
C VAL A 90 6.60 14.74 -11.52
N LYS A 91 6.64 13.49 -11.08
CA LYS A 91 7.57 12.46 -11.56
C LYS A 91 6.86 11.39 -12.38
N ASN A 92 7.59 10.78 -13.31
CA ASN A 92 7.12 9.57 -13.97
C ASN A 92 7.12 8.41 -12.96
N CYS A 93 6.15 7.50 -13.06
CA CYS A 93 6.08 6.33 -12.17
C CYS A 93 7.32 5.41 -12.28
N ARG A 94 8.05 5.42 -13.42
CA ARG A 94 9.30 4.67 -13.59
C ARG A 94 10.47 5.28 -12.81
N GLU A 95 10.43 6.59 -12.56
CA GLU A 95 11.44 7.33 -11.78
C GLU A 95 11.23 7.21 -10.28
N LEU A 96 10.10 6.63 -9.86
CA LEU A 96 9.81 6.30 -8.47
C LEU A 96 10.59 5.07 -8.00
N VAL A 97 11.13 4.29 -8.93
CA VAL A 97 11.88 3.09 -8.60
C VAL A 97 13.32 3.47 -8.30
N PRO A 98 13.84 3.17 -7.10
CA PRO A 98 15.22 3.47 -6.75
C PRO A 98 16.21 2.68 -7.64
N GLU A 99 17.34 3.30 -7.97
CA GLU A 99 18.39 2.67 -8.80
C GLU A 99 19.22 1.65 -8.01
N ASP A 100 19.32 1.81 -6.68
CA ASP A 100 20.12 1.00 -5.77
C ASP A 100 19.38 -0.25 -5.24
N GLU A 101 18.23 -0.59 -5.84
CA GLU A 101 17.32 -1.67 -5.41
C GLU A 101 16.90 -1.61 -3.92
N SER A 102 17.07 -0.45 -3.30
CA SER A 102 16.69 -0.26 -1.90
C SER A 102 15.16 -0.36 -1.73
N PRO A 103 14.69 -0.89 -0.58
CA PRO A 103 13.26 -0.90 -0.29
C PRO A 103 12.74 0.54 -0.20
N ILE A 104 11.56 0.78 -0.76
CA ILE A 104 10.93 2.10 -0.79
C ILE A 104 9.46 2.00 -0.39
N VAL A 105 8.98 3.02 0.32
CA VAL A 105 7.61 3.08 0.83
C VAL A 105 6.89 4.28 0.25
N TYR A 106 5.77 4.00 -0.43
CA TYR A 106 4.84 5.00 -0.91
C TYR A 106 3.59 5.03 -0.03
N VAL A 107 3.29 6.20 0.51
CA VAL A 107 2.08 6.44 1.29
C VAL A 107 1.02 7.03 0.38
N ILE A 108 -0.14 6.38 0.29
CA ILE A 108 -1.25 6.78 -0.56
C ILE A 108 -2.46 7.07 0.32
N GLY A 109 -3.08 8.25 0.13
CA GLY A 109 -4.30 8.62 0.82
C GLY A 109 -5.49 7.81 0.32
N ALA A 110 -6.14 7.05 1.23
CA ALA A 110 -7.32 6.25 0.94
C ALA A 110 -8.60 6.84 1.58
N PHE A 111 -8.79 8.15 1.43
CA PHE A 111 -9.93 8.92 1.94
C PHE A 111 -10.60 9.72 0.81
N ALA A 112 -11.86 10.10 0.99
CA ALA A 112 -12.63 10.82 -0.03
C ALA A 112 -12.13 12.26 -0.25
N HIS A 113 -11.88 12.97 0.85
CA HIS A 113 -11.37 14.33 0.85
C HIS A 113 -10.37 14.49 2.00
N GLY A 114 -9.37 15.35 1.81
CA GLY A 114 -8.34 15.62 2.81
C GLY A 114 -6.96 15.78 2.20
N ALA A 115 -5.98 16.08 3.04
CA ALA A 115 -4.57 16.12 2.67
C ALA A 115 -3.83 15.01 3.41
N LEU A 116 -2.89 14.36 2.73
CA LEU A 116 -2.06 13.32 3.32
C LEU A 116 -0.95 13.98 4.15
N ASN A 117 -1.14 14.08 5.47
CA ASN A 117 -0.12 14.63 6.37
C ASN A 117 0.42 13.53 7.29
N VAL A 118 1.67 13.12 7.04
CA VAL A 118 2.28 11.96 7.69
C VAL A 118 3.70 12.28 8.11
N GLY A 119 3.94 12.44 9.41
CA GLY A 119 5.24 12.90 9.94
C GLY A 119 6.44 11.96 9.75
N TYR A 120 6.28 10.78 9.14
CA TYR A 120 7.38 9.86 8.86
C TYR A 120 7.83 9.85 7.39
N THR A 121 7.20 10.65 6.52
CA THR A 121 7.60 10.77 5.13
C THR A 121 8.69 11.83 4.97
N GLU A 122 9.67 11.53 4.12
CA GLU A 122 10.82 12.39 3.83
C GLU A 122 10.51 13.45 2.77
N GLY A 123 9.43 13.26 2.00
CA GLY A 123 9.00 14.22 0.99
C GLY A 123 7.68 13.83 0.33
N GLU A 124 7.20 14.73 -0.52
CA GLU A 124 5.95 14.62 -1.25
C GLU A 124 6.20 14.55 -2.76
N ILE A 125 5.58 13.60 -3.44
CA ILE A 125 5.72 13.41 -4.89
C ILE A 125 4.33 13.40 -5.53
N SER A 126 4.19 14.12 -6.64
CA SER A 126 3.03 13.99 -7.52
C SER A 126 3.37 13.09 -8.70
N ILE A 127 2.41 12.27 -9.13
CA ILE A 127 2.56 11.38 -10.31
C ILE A 127 1.70 11.83 -11.49
N SER A 128 0.91 12.90 -11.32
CA SER A 128 0.02 13.42 -12.36
C SER A 128 -0.34 14.88 -12.09
N GLN A 129 -0.52 15.63 -13.17
CA GLN A 129 -1.08 16.99 -13.13
C GLN A 129 -2.59 17.03 -12.89
N TYR A 130 -3.24 15.86 -12.79
CA TYR A 130 -4.66 15.73 -12.49
C TYR A 130 -4.87 15.00 -11.16
N PRO A 131 -5.93 15.34 -10.40
CA PRO A 131 -6.30 14.58 -9.23
C PRO A 131 -6.71 13.16 -9.64
N LEU A 132 -6.10 12.16 -9.03
CA LEU A 132 -6.34 10.75 -9.32
C LEU A 132 -7.02 10.07 -8.14
N SER A 133 -7.85 9.06 -8.42
CA SER A 133 -8.34 8.18 -7.37
C SER A 133 -7.20 7.33 -6.81
N ALA A 134 -7.27 7.00 -5.51
CA ALA A 134 -6.26 6.16 -4.85
C ALA A 134 -6.03 4.83 -5.59
N ALA A 135 -7.09 4.24 -6.17
CA ALA A 135 -6.99 3.01 -6.95
C ALA A 135 -6.15 3.17 -8.22
N ILE A 136 -6.29 4.29 -8.94
CA ILE A 136 -5.48 4.59 -10.13
C ILE A 136 -4.04 4.87 -9.74
N VAL A 137 -3.80 5.61 -8.65
CA VAL A 137 -2.46 5.84 -8.11
C VAL A 137 -1.76 4.52 -7.82
N CYS A 138 -2.41 3.63 -7.06
CA CYS A 138 -1.90 2.29 -6.77
C CYS A 138 -1.54 1.51 -8.05
N SER A 139 -2.41 1.55 -9.06
CA SER A 139 -2.18 0.86 -10.34
C SER A 139 -0.98 1.44 -11.09
N LYS A 140 -0.90 2.76 -11.23
CA LYS A 140 0.20 3.44 -11.93
C LYS A 140 1.55 3.20 -11.26
N VAL A 141 1.59 3.23 -9.93
CA VAL A 141 2.80 2.92 -9.16
C VAL A 141 3.21 1.47 -9.42
N CYS A 142 2.30 0.49 -9.29
CA CYS A 142 2.62 -0.91 -9.56
C CYS A 142 3.15 -1.11 -10.98
N SER A 143 2.49 -0.54 -11.99
CA SER A 143 2.93 -0.67 -13.38
C SER A 143 4.29 -0.01 -13.64
N GLY A 144 4.59 1.14 -13.01
CA GLY A 144 5.91 1.77 -13.11
C GLY A 144 7.03 0.90 -12.54
N PHE A 145 6.76 0.22 -11.42
CA PHE A 145 7.67 -0.75 -10.82
C PHE A 145 7.83 -1.99 -11.69
N GLU A 146 6.74 -2.54 -12.21
CA GLU A 146 6.73 -3.69 -13.12
C GLU A 146 7.55 -3.43 -14.38
N GLU A 147 7.37 -2.27 -15.02
CA GLU A 147 8.12 -1.87 -16.22
C GLU A 147 9.61 -1.69 -15.97
N LYS A 148 10.00 -1.14 -14.81
CA LYS A 148 11.42 -0.90 -14.48
C LYS A 148 12.13 -2.19 -14.08
N TRP A 149 11.45 -3.07 -13.34
CA TRP A 149 11.99 -4.36 -12.91
C TRP A 149 11.80 -5.49 -13.94
N GLY A 150 11.18 -5.20 -15.08
CA GLY A 150 11.01 -6.18 -16.17
C GLY A 150 10.02 -7.30 -15.84
N ILE A 151 9.02 -7.02 -15.00
CA ILE A 151 7.97 -7.97 -14.62
C ILE A 151 6.84 -7.86 -15.64
N GLN A 152 6.52 -8.97 -16.31
CA GLN A 152 5.43 -9.07 -17.28
C GLN A 152 4.31 -9.99 -16.79
#